data_AF-A0A2U3EF51-F1
#
_entry.id   AF-A0A2U3EF51-F1
#
_cell.length_a   1.000
_cell.length_b   1.000
_cell.length_c   1.000
_cell.angle_alpha   90.00
_cell.angle_beta   90.00
_cell.angle_gamma   90.00
#
_symmetry.space_group_name_H-M   'P 1'
#
loop_
_entity.id
_entity.type
_entity.pdbx_description
1 polymer ?
#
loop_
_entity_poly.entity_id
_entity_poly.type
_entity_poly.pdbx_seq_one_letter_code
_entity_poly.pdbx_strand_id
1 'polypeptide(L)'
;MEARVHVQNKAMDRRRAGDRQDYGPYLMQRGRGRDHVFEGIHHLCGPRSPARVRRVANAKRNSTGNKTLFLAKNIKVTYNGESVAWNSGNNPVILSNNTTPRIRSRIVENAIPRAMTTIFDHGLVPWMLNRPDSNWEPSLDSGDGTASTLHITQTNDTDDANPVIGSIDESYSLSLSASGEATIKANSHIGVLHGLETFTQLFSQHSSGSKWYTKLAPISIQDEPRFPYRGIMLDTGRNFYPVEDIKRTIDGMAMNKMNVFHWHITETQSWPLEIPALPRLAEVGRYAPGLTYSPDDVTAVLEYGKARGVQVILEIDMPSHQIAGKAYPDVGVAVEATPWGTYCSEPPCGALRLGNNATYEFLDTLFDDLLPRLKPYAAYFHTGGDEYYAKNSELDPKIKTASMGTLRPLLQDFLDHAHGAVHKHGLIPMSWEEMVSEWGAKLSEDVLLQVWKGPASVKKYAKAGYKVIDSNYKVYYLDCGRGAWVDEASSPYLDWCHPMSPWPLIYKYDSLQGLSKKEAKNVLGGSLSIWSESIDAQTKDTLTWPRACAAAENWWYGRLKELSLVRPRLSEQRARMLARKESVPEGPVAIVRAQKISPGFQCR
;
A
#
# COMPACT_ATOMS: atom_id res chain seq x y z
N MET A 1 2.80 58.03 53.26
CA MET A 1 1.88 58.72 52.35
C MET A 1 1.64 57.83 51.15
N GLU A 2 0.37 57.67 50.83
CA GLU A 2 -0.28 56.77 49.87
C GLU A 2 0.20 57.04 48.41
N ALA A 3 -0.04 56.24 47.37
CA ALA A 3 -1.00 55.18 47.15
C ALA A 3 -0.55 54.25 46.00
N ARG A 4 -1.01 52.99 46.05
CA ARG A 4 -1.28 52.12 44.89
C ARG A 4 -2.56 52.61 44.20
N VAL A 5 -2.81 52.20 42.94
CA VAL A 5 -4.03 51.47 42.52
C VAL A 5 -3.98 51.14 41.02
N HIS A 6 -4.46 49.93 40.73
CA HIS A 6 -4.71 49.27 39.46
C HIS A 6 -6.19 49.48 39.06
N VAL A 7 -6.55 49.33 37.78
CA VAL A 7 -7.79 48.66 37.24
C VAL A 7 -8.29 49.27 35.90
N GLN A 8 -8.27 48.39 34.89
CA GLN A 8 -9.15 48.12 33.72
C GLN A 8 -10.31 49.06 33.34
N ASN A 9 -10.58 49.25 32.02
CA ASN A 9 -11.57 48.46 31.24
C ASN A 9 -11.90 49.03 29.82
N LYS A 10 -12.06 48.10 28.85
CA LYS A 10 -13.04 48.02 27.71
C LYS A 10 -13.11 49.14 26.66
N ALA A 11 -13.47 48.93 25.38
CA ALA A 11 -13.80 47.77 24.55
C ALA A 11 -13.89 48.22 23.06
N MET A 12 -13.72 47.26 22.15
CA MET A 12 -13.95 47.34 20.69
C MET A 12 -15.44 47.46 20.32
N ASP A 13 -15.72 48.02 19.14
CA ASP A 13 -17.03 48.04 18.48
C ASP A 13 -16.97 47.34 17.10
N ARG A 14 -18.10 46.73 16.74
CA ARG A 14 -18.64 46.33 15.41
C ARG A 14 -18.55 44.88 14.90
N ARG A 15 -19.57 44.14 15.35
CA ARG A 15 -20.71 43.52 14.58
C ARG A 15 -20.41 42.46 13.50
N ARG A 16 -20.81 41.21 13.82
CA ARG A 16 -21.47 40.24 12.93
C ARG A 16 -22.86 39.88 13.52
N ALA A 17 -23.88 39.80 12.67
CA ALA A 17 -25.19 39.19 12.93
C ALA A 17 -25.30 38.00 11.96
N GLY A 18 -25.48 36.75 12.43
CA GLY A 18 -26.73 36.01 12.68
C GLY A 18 -26.61 34.70 11.84
N ASP A 19 -26.95 33.47 12.25
CA ASP A 19 -27.96 32.97 13.18
C ASP A 19 -27.53 31.63 13.84
N ARG A 20 -28.23 31.29 14.92
CA ARG A 20 -28.01 30.20 15.90
C ARG A 20 -28.62 28.85 15.52
N GLN A 21 -28.08 27.77 16.10
CA GLN A 21 -28.82 26.67 16.80
C GLN A 21 -27.79 25.83 17.60
N ASP A 22 -27.69 26.01 18.92
CA ASP A 22 -28.33 25.24 20.01
C ASP A 22 -27.54 23.98 20.44
N TYR A 23 -26.80 24.12 21.55
CA TYR A 23 -26.34 23.01 22.41
C TYR A 23 -26.83 23.30 23.84
N GLY A 24 -27.73 22.46 24.34
CA GLY A 24 -28.18 22.46 25.74
C GLY A 24 -27.66 21.22 26.48
N PRO A 25 -27.21 21.34 27.75
CA PRO A 25 -26.67 20.24 28.54
C PRO A 25 -27.76 19.58 29.40
N TYR A 26 -27.62 18.30 29.76
CA TYR A 26 -28.46 17.70 30.79
C TYR A 26 -27.69 16.91 31.86
N LEU A 27 -28.03 17.29 33.09
CA LEU A 27 -27.53 16.90 34.40
C LEU A 27 -28.04 15.52 34.85
N MET A 28 -27.28 14.92 35.78
CA MET A 28 -27.72 13.82 36.65
C MET A 28 -28.95 14.18 37.49
N GLN A 29 -29.92 13.27 37.58
CA GLN A 29 -30.80 13.15 38.75
C GLN A 29 -31.10 11.67 39.05
N ARG A 30 -31.00 11.31 40.33
CA ARG A 30 -31.51 10.06 40.93
C ARG A 30 -32.99 10.22 41.28
N GLY A 31 -33.78 9.15 41.11
CA GLY A 31 -35.13 9.03 41.65
C GLY A 31 -35.60 7.57 41.66
N ARG A 32 -36.10 7.10 42.82
CA ARG A 32 -36.66 5.76 43.09
C ARG A 32 -38.10 5.64 42.56
N GLY A 33 -38.57 4.43 42.22
CA GLY A 33 -40.00 4.13 42.05
C GLY A 33 -40.25 2.69 41.61
N ARG A 34 -41.17 2.01 42.30
CA ARG A 34 -41.44 0.56 42.33
C ARG A 34 -42.29 0.02 41.16
N ASP A 35 -42.17 -1.29 41.00
CA ASP A 35 -43.15 -2.33 40.62
C ASP A 35 -44.09 -2.09 39.42
N HIS A 36 -43.99 -2.96 38.41
CA HIS A 36 -45.13 -3.75 37.92
C HIS A 36 -44.70 -4.85 36.91
N VAL A 37 -45.06 -6.09 37.29
CA VAL A 37 -45.49 -7.24 36.48
C VAL A 37 -44.51 -7.83 35.44
N PHE A 38 -43.88 -8.94 35.86
CA PHE A 38 -43.37 -10.00 35.00
C PHE A 38 -44.53 -10.91 34.57
N GLU A 39 -44.76 -11.07 33.27
CA GLU A 39 -45.34 -12.30 32.71
C GLU A 39 -45.16 -12.35 31.18
N GLY A 40 -44.71 -13.50 30.68
CA GLY A 40 -44.95 -13.93 29.30
C GLY A 40 -43.95 -13.49 28.22
N ILE A 41 -43.00 -14.35 27.90
CA ILE A 41 -42.81 -15.01 26.58
C ILE A 41 -41.44 -15.71 26.64
N HIS A 42 -41.42 -16.88 27.28
CA HIS A 42 -40.39 -17.90 27.04
C HIS A 42 -40.91 -18.81 25.94
N HIS A 43 -40.28 -18.71 24.76
CA HIS A 43 -40.06 -19.76 23.75
C HIS A 43 -40.04 -19.11 22.37
N LEU A 44 -38.86 -19.13 21.72
CA LEU A 44 -38.61 -19.27 20.27
C LEU A 44 -37.18 -18.78 19.96
N CYS A 45 -36.17 -19.45 20.50
CA CYS A 45 -34.80 -19.39 20.00
C CYS A 45 -34.17 -20.77 20.14
N GLY A 46 -34.54 -21.69 19.24
CA GLY A 46 -33.77 -22.92 19.04
C GLY A 46 -32.39 -22.59 18.45
N PRO A 47 -31.37 -23.43 18.70
CA PRO A 47 -30.02 -23.21 18.18
C PRO A 47 -30.05 -23.30 16.66
N ARG A 48 -29.89 -22.15 15.98
CA ARG A 48 -29.55 -22.17 14.56
C ARG A 48 -28.11 -22.67 14.43
N SER A 49 -27.94 -23.74 13.67
CA SER A 49 -26.65 -24.25 13.21
C SER A 49 -25.70 -23.08 12.86
N PRO A 50 -24.43 -23.08 13.33
CA PRO A 50 -23.50 -22.03 12.96
C PRO A 50 -23.35 -22.03 11.44
N ALA A 51 -23.71 -20.90 10.82
CA ALA A 51 -23.48 -20.69 9.40
C ALA A 51 -22.01 -20.99 9.11
N ARG A 52 -21.76 -21.94 8.21
CA ARG A 52 -20.41 -22.26 7.72
C ARG A 52 -19.81 -20.98 7.16
N VAL A 53 -18.93 -20.35 7.93
CA VAL A 53 -18.05 -19.29 7.44
C VAL A 53 -17.24 -19.94 6.32
N ARG A 54 -17.49 -19.54 5.07
CA ARG A 54 -16.63 -19.92 3.93
C ARG A 54 -15.24 -19.39 4.27
N ARG A 55 -14.35 -20.30 4.69
CA ARG A 55 -13.01 -20.03 5.23
C ARG A 55 -11.92 -20.09 4.15
N VAL A 56 -12.26 -19.90 2.89
CA VAL A 56 -11.28 -20.01 1.80
C VAL A 56 -11.19 -18.70 1.07
N ALA A 57 -9.94 -18.35 0.74
CA ALA A 57 -9.51 -17.27 -0.13
C ALA A 57 -10.65 -16.74 -0.99
N ASN A 58 -10.91 -15.43 -0.88
CA ASN A 58 -11.88 -14.73 -1.70
C ASN A 58 -11.38 -14.69 -3.14
N ALA A 59 -11.50 -15.83 -3.79
CA ALA A 59 -11.36 -15.99 -5.21
C ALA A 59 -12.72 -15.78 -5.87
N LYS A 60 -12.73 -15.13 -7.04
CA LYS A 60 -13.97 -14.82 -7.76
C LYS A 60 -14.85 -16.06 -7.98
N ARG A 61 -14.25 -17.23 -8.18
CA ARG A 61 -14.98 -18.51 -8.21
C ARG A 61 -14.22 -19.55 -7.40
N ASN A 62 -14.88 -20.12 -6.38
CA ASN A 62 -14.32 -21.23 -5.62
C ASN A 62 -15.37 -22.26 -5.19
N SER A 63 -14.90 -23.48 -4.96
CA SER A 63 -15.65 -24.56 -4.32
C SER A 63 -14.73 -25.38 -3.42
N THR A 64 -15.26 -25.84 -2.29
CA THR A 64 -14.52 -26.61 -1.28
C THR A 64 -15.36 -27.80 -0.82
N GLY A 65 -14.71 -28.91 -0.52
CA GLY A 65 -15.33 -30.06 0.15
C GLY A 65 -15.21 -30.00 1.66
N ASN A 66 -15.23 -31.19 2.28
CA ASN A 66 -15.16 -31.40 3.72
C ASN A 66 -14.12 -32.46 4.12
N LYS A 67 -13.31 -32.94 3.18
CA LYS A 67 -12.26 -33.91 3.46
C LYS A 67 -11.05 -33.25 4.10
N THR A 68 -10.44 -34.00 5.01
CA THR A 68 -9.17 -33.65 5.64
C THR A 68 -8.03 -34.31 4.87
N LEU A 69 -7.18 -33.52 4.25
CA LEU A 69 -5.92 -33.99 3.67
C LEU A 69 -4.75 -33.44 4.47
N PHE A 70 -3.79 -34.31 4.79
CA PHE A 70 -2.47 -33.88 5.25
C PHE A 70 -1.59 -33.50 4.05
N LEU A 71 -0.59 -32.64 4.25
CA LEU A 71 0.41 -32.31 3.24
C LEU A 71 1.71 -33.05 3.55
N ALA A 72 2.24 -33.75 2.54
CA ALA A 72 3.51 -34.42 2.65
C ALA A 72 4.66 -33.40 2.66
N LYS A 73 5.57 -33.51 3.65
CA LYS A 73 6.77 -32.66 3.71
C LYS A 73 7.71 -32.89 2.53
N ASN A 74 7.65 -34.04 1.87
CA ASN A 74 8.38 -34.35 0.64
C ASN A 74 7.50 -34.18 -0.61
N ILE A 75 6.55 -33.23 -0.61
CA ILE A 75 5.71 -32.95 -1.77
C ILE A 75 6.56 -32.75 -3.03
N LYS A 76 6.22 -33.48 -4.08
CA LYS A 76 6.88 -33.37 -5.39
C LYS A 76 6.27 -32.21 -6.15
N VAL A 77 7.10 -31.25 -6.54
CA VAL A 77 6.65 -30.10 -7.33
C VAL A 77 7.17 -30.21 -8.74
N THR A 78 6.29 -30.04 -9.72
CA THR A 78 6.69 -29.91 -11.13
C THR A 78 6.27 -28.55 -11.69
N TYR A 79 7.10 -27.94 -12.52
CA TYR A 79 6.80 -26.71 -13.25
C TYR A 79 6.95 -26.98 -14.75
N ASN A 80 5.86 -26.79 -15.52
CA ASN A 80 5.79 -27.11 -16.95
C ASN A 80 6.27 -28.53 -17.29
N GLY A 81 5.99 -29.49 -16.40
CA GLY A 81 6.36 -30.91 -16.55
C GLY A 81 7.73 -31.29 -15.98
N GLU A 82 8.58 -30.31 -15.68
CA GLU A 82 9.91 -30.54 -15.12
C GLU A 82 9.89 -30.55 -13.59
N SER A 83 10.69 -31.40 -12.96
CA SER A 83 10.77 -31.46 -11.50
C SER A 83 11.55 -30.28 -10.94
N VAL A 84 11.00 -29.59 -9.94
CA VAL A 84 11.66 -28.48 -9.25
C VAL A 84 12.11 -28.95 -7.88
N ALA A 85 13.42 -28.95 -7.65
CA ALA A 85 13.99 -29.25 -6.36
C ALA A 85 13.72 -28.10 -5.37
N TRP A 86 13.37 -28.45 -4.15
CA TRP A 86 13.24 -27.50 -3.04
C TRP A 86 13.68 -28.22 -1.76
N ASN A 87 14.37 -27.51 -0.87
CA ASN A 87 14.82 -28.04 0.42
C ASN A 87 14.16 -27.24 1.55
N SER A 88 13.72 -27.93 2.62
CA SER A 88 13.32 -27.25 3.86
C SER A 88 14.57 -26.77 4.59
N GLY A 89 14.74 -25.46 4.77
CA GLY A 89 15.92 -24.85 5.37
C GLY A 89 16.40 -23.64 4.56
N ASN A 90 16.38 -22.46 5.18
CA ASN A 90 16.75 -21.16 4.62
C ASN A 90 17.99 -21.21 3.72
N ASN A 91 17.76 -21.10 2.41
CA ASN A 91 18.32 -20.05 1.58
C ASN A 91 17.51 -20.00 0.28
N PRO A 92 17.24 -18.80 -0.29
CA PRO A 92 16.94 -18.75 -1.72
C PRO A 92 18.10 -19.48 -2.41
N VAL A 93 17.79 -20.44 -3.27
CA VAL A 93 18.84 -21.04 -4.11
C VAL A 93 19.27 -19.92 -5.06
N ILE A 94 20.27 -19.13 -4.67
CA ILE A 94 20.95 -18.21 -5.58
C ILE A 94 21.74 -19.13 -6.51
N LEU A 95 21.10 -19.54 -7.61
CA LEU A 95 21.79 -20.27 -8.66
C LEU A 95 22.67 -19.27 -9.42
N SER A 96 23.97 -19.59 -9.46
CA SER A 96 24.95 -18.98 -10.35
C SER A 96 24.38 -18.78 -11.76
N ASN A 97 24.85 -17.76 -12.49
CA ASN A 97 24.43 -17.42 -13.86
C ASN A 97 24.51 -18.55 -14.93
N ASN A 98 24.95 -19.76 -14.56
CA ASN A 98 25.29 -20.87 -15.45
C ASN A 98 24.34 -22.09 -15.45
N THR A 99 23.15 -22.02 -14.87
CA THR A 99 22.19 -23.14 -15.00
C THR A 99 21.44 -23.13 -16.34
N THR A 100 21.40 -24.33 -16.94
CA THR A 100 20.93 -24.72 -18.28
C THR A 100 19.63 -24.07 -18.80
N PRO A 101 19.47 -23.91 -20.14
CA PRO A 101 18.32 -23.30 -20.82
C PRO A 101 16.99 -24.08 -20.74
N ARG A 102 16.82 -25.00 -19.78
CA ARG A 102 15.67 -25.91 -19.69
C ARG A 102 14.51 -25.40 -18.82
N ILE A 103 14.72 -24.40 -17.97
CA ILE A 103 13.67 -23.81 -17.12
C ILE A 103 13.57 -22.31 -17.42
N ARG A 104 12.36 -21.83 -17.72
CA ARG A 104 12.15 -20.57 -18.47
C ARG A 104 11.78 -19.35 -17.61
N SER A 105 11.25 -19.55 -16.40
CA SER A 105 10.94 -18.46 -15.45
C SER A 105 11.74 -18.59 -14.15
N ARG A 106 12.77 -17.76 -13.98
CA ARG A 106 13.58 -17.73 -12.74
C ARG A 106 12.78 -17.20 -11.56
N ILE A 107 11.78 -16.35 -11.82
CA ILE A 107 10.90 -15.78 -10.80
C ILE A 107 10.08 -16.91 -10.15
N VAL A 108 9.48 -17.80 -10.96
CA VAL A 108 8.69 -18.93 -10.47
C VAL A 108 9.55 -19.96 -9.75
N GLU A 109 10.71 -20.30 -10.29
CA GLU A 109 11.65 -21.23 -9.63
C GLU A 109 12.00 -20.79 -8.22
N ASN A 110 12.28 -19.50 -8.02
CA ASN A 110 12.60 -18.97 -6.71
C ASN A 110 11.38 -18.85 -5.79
N ALA A 111 10.18 -18.74 -6.35
CA ALA A 111 8.95 -18.63 -5.57
C ALA A 111 8.49 -19.96 -4.98
N ILE A 112 8.77 -21.08 -5.65
CA ILE A 112 8.38 -22.42 -5.18
C ILE A 112 9.02 -22.73 -3.81
N PRO A 113 10.36 -22.64 -3.62
CA PRO A 113 10.98 -22.82 -2.31
C PRO A 113 10.42 -21.87 -1.25
N ARG A 114 10.19 -20.58 -1.57
CA ARG A 114 9.61 -19.63 -0.61
C ARG A 114 8.21 -20.04 -0.16
N ALA A 115 7.37 -20.53 -1.06
CA ALA A 115 6.05 -21.06 -0.73
C ALA A 115 6.14 -22.31 0.16
N MET A 116 7.10 -23.20 -0.11
CA MET A 116 7.31 -24.40 0.71
C MET A 116 7.85 -24.04 2.11
N THR A 117 8.85 -23.16 2.21
CA THR A 117 9.34 -22.62 3.48
C THR A 117 8.21 -21.95 4.27
N THR A 118 7.34 -21.20 3.61
CA THR A 118 6.16 -20.60 4.25
C THR A 118 5.26 -21.66 4.91
N ILE A 119 4.98 -22.75 4.20
CA ILE A 119 4.11 -23.81 4.75
C ILE A 119 4.83 -24.56 5.88
N PHE A 120 6.04 -25.04 5.62
CA PHE A 120 6.72 -26.02 6.48
C PHE A 120 7.51 -25.39 7.64
N ASP A 121 8.07 -24.20 7.46
CA ASP A 121 8.94 -23.57 8.46
C ASP A 121 8.25 -22.39 9.17
N HIS A 122 7.17 -21.84 8.59
CA HIS A 122 6.42 -20.68 9.10
C HIS A 122 4.91 -20.95 9.25
N GLY A 123 4.51 -22.22 9.22
CA GLY A 123 3.11 -22.61 9.26
C GLY A 123 2.35 -22.03 10.45
N LEU A 124 1.11 -21.58 10.22
CA LEU A 124 0.25 -21.07 11.27
C LEU A 124 -0.48 -22.24 11.95
N VAL A 125 -0.36 -22.36 13.27
CA VAL A 125 -1.29 -23.13 14.11
C VAL A 125 -2.51 -22.26 14.40
N PRO A 126 -3.70 -22.53 13.83
CA PRO A 126 -4.81 -21.58 13.83
C PRO A 126 -5.64 -21.63 15.12
N TRP A 127 -5.02 -21.82 16.29
CA TRP A 127 -5.71 -21.93 17.58
C TRP A 127 -6.59 -20.71 17.88
N MET A 128 -6.10 -19.51 17.55
CA MET A 128 -6.81 -18.25 17.75
C MET A 128 -8.07 -18.12 16.89
N LEU A 129 -8.18 -18.91 15.82
CA LEU A 129 -9.34 -18.95 14.92
C LEU A 129 -10.40 -19.95 15.38
N ASN A 130 -10.16 -20.68 16.48
CA ASN A 130 -11.02 -21.73 16.99
C ASN A 130 -11.41 -21.45 18.45
N ARG A 131 -12.47 -22.12 18.95
CA ARG A 131 -12.86 -21.90 20.36
C ARG A 131 -11.86 -22.65 21.25
N PRO A 132 -11.45 -22.08 22.40
CA PRO A 132 -10.48 -22.75 23.28
C PRO A 132 -10.90 -24.14 23.75
N ASP A 133 -12.22 -24.36 23.86
CA ASP A 133 -12.87 -25.60 24.30
C ASP A 133 -13.25 -26.55 23.15
N SER A 134 -12.88 -26.23 21.91
CA SER A 134 -13.22 -27.06 20.75
C SER A 134 -12.09 -27.98 20.32
N ASN A 135 -12.41 -29.22 19.95
CA ASN A 135 -11.50 -30.09 19.20
C ASN A 135 -11.62 -29.78 17.71
N TRP A 136 -10.80 -28.84 17.22
CA TRP A 136 -10.85 -28.34 15.84
C TRP A 136 -9.77 -28.94 14.95
N GLU A 137 -8.74 -29.56 15.53
CA GLU A 137 -7.68 -30.22 14.77
C GLU A 137 -8.14 -31.61 14.31
N PRO A 138 -7.77 -32.03 13.09
CA PRO A 138 -7.99 -33.40 12.68
C PRO A 138 -7.13 -34.35 13.51
N SER A 139 -7.59 -35.59 13.74
CA SER A 139 -6.73 -36.59 14.36
C SER A 139 -5.57 -36.94 13.42
N LEU A 140 -4.39 -37.13 14.01
CA LEU A 140 -3.15 -37.48 13.29
C LEU A 140 -3.28 -38.81 12.53
N ASP A 141 -4.18 -39.68 12.99
CA ASP A 141 -4.43 -41.01 12.41
C ASP A 141 -5.68 -41.03 11.50
N SER A 142 -6.42 -39.91 11.39
CA SER A 142 -7.76 -39.87 10.77
C SER A 142 -7.84 -39.06 9.47
N GLY A 143 -6.75 -38.96 8.70
CA GLY A 143 -6.76 -38.25 7.42
C GLY A 143 -7.50 -39.01 6.32
N ASP A 144 -8.28 -38.29 5.49
CA ASP A 144 -8.91 -38.85 4.27
C ASP A 144 -7.89 -39.10 3.14
N GLY A 145 -6.63 -38.68 3.33
CA GLY A 145 -5.55 -38.82 2.38
C GLY A 145 -4.39 -37.86 2.63
N THR A 146 -3.42 -37.87 1.73
CA THR A 146 -2.24 -36.99 1.78
C THR A 146 -2.03 -36.33 0.42
N ALA A 147 -1.92 -35.01 0.41
CA ALA A 147 -1.45 -34.24 -0.73
C ALA A 147 0.07 -34.40 -0.88
N SER A 148 0.52 -34.92 -2.03
CA SER A 148 1.92 -35.29 -2.24
C SER A 148 2.51 -34.83 -3.56
N THR A 149 1.70 -34.23 -4.45
CA THR A 149 2.15 -33.62 -5.69
C THR A 149 1.55 -32.22 -5.87
N LEU A 150 2.34 -31.33 -6.47
CA LEU A 150 1.91 -30.02 -6.96
C LEU A 150 2.40 -29.84 -8.39
N HIS A 151 1.47 -29.72 -9.33
CA HIS A 151 1.76 -29.49 -10.74
C HIS A 151 1.47 -28.03 -11.10
N ILE A 152 2.50 -27.28 -11.49
CA ILE A 152 2.41 -25.88 -11.89
C ILE A 152 2.54 -25.81 -13.41
N THR A 153 1.63 -25.11 -14.06
CA THR A 153 1.67 -24.83 -15.51
C THR A 153 1.56 -23.33 -15.76
N GLN A 154 2.54 -22.79 -16.46
CA GLN A 154 2.54 -21.44 -17.01
C GLN A 154 2.47 -21.56 -18.53
N THR A 155 1.46 -20.94 -19.15
CA THR A 155 1.21 -21.09 -20.59
C THR A 155 1.97 -20.07 -21.45
N ASN A 156 2.22 -18.85 -20.94
CA ASN A 156 3.11 -17.89 -21.58
C ASN A 156 4.45 -17.84 -20.85
N ASP A 157 5.51 -18.31 -21.50
CA ASP A 157 6.84 -18.52 -20.91
C ASP A 157 7.70 -17.23 -20.82
N THR A 158 7.12 -16.04 -20.98
CA THR A 158 7.87 -14.78 -20.86
C THR A 158 7.79 -14.19 -19.44
N ASP A 159 8.95 -14.01 -18.82
CA ASP A 159 9.11 -13.17 -17.63
C ASP A 159 9.22 -11.69 -18.06
N ASP A 160 8.08 -11.02 -18.19
CA ASP A 160 8.07 -9.57 -18.35
C ASP A 160 8.65 -8.92 -17.09
N ALA A 161 9.78 -8.24 -17.25
CA ALA A 161 10.57 -7.69 -16.16
C ALA A 161 10.08 -6.31 -15.69
N ASN A 162 9.30 -5.61 -16.52
CA ASN A 162 8.90 -4.23 -16.30
C ASN A 162 7.52 -3.95 -16.94
N PRO A 163 6.45 -4.58 -16.44
CA PRO A 163 5.16 -4.55 -17.11
C PRO A 163 4.45 -3.19 -17.00
N VAL A 164 3.93 -2.72 -18.13
CA VAL A 164 2.92 -1.65 -18.15
C VAL A 164 1.69 -2.12 -17.36
N ILE A 165 1.10 -1.25 -16.53
CA ILE A 165 0.00 -1.63 -15.64
C ILE A 165 -1.17 -2.19 -16.45
N GLY A 166 -1.60 -3.40 -16.11
CA GLY A 166 -2.69 -4.11 -16.77
C GLY A 166 -2.31 -4.89 -18.04
N SER A 167 -1.03 -4.91 -18.42
CA SER A 167 -0.54 -5.71 -19.56
C SER A 167 -0.32 -7.19 -19.22
N ILE A 168 0.03 -7.51 -17.97
CA ILE A 168 0.18 -8.89 -17.49
C ILE A 168 -1.17 -9.43 -17.02
N ASP A 169 -1.49 -10.64 -17.49
CA ASP A 169 -2.58 -11.44 -16.95
C ASP A 169 -2.19 -12.07 -15.61
N GLU A 170 -2.72 -11.52 -14.52
CA GLU A 170 -2.50 -11.97 -13.14
C GLU A 170 -3.47 -13.09 -12.72
N SER A 171 -4.30 -13.60 -13.62
CA SER A 171 -5.26 -14.67 -13.31
C SER A 171 -4.58 -16.02 -13.09
N TYR A 172 -5.20 -16.85 -12.24
CA TYR A 172 -4.77 -18.22 -12.01
C TYR A 172 -5.95 -19.13 -11.68
N SER A 173 -5.73 -20.43 -11.86
CA SER A 173 -6.57 -21.49 -11.33
C SER A 173 -5.76 -22.39 -10.41
N LEU A 174 -6.39 -22.84 -9.34
CA LEU A 174 -5.80 -23.76 -8.37
C LEU A 174 -6.81 -24.87 -8.06
N SER A 175 -6.37 -26.12 -8.08
CA SER A 175 -7.18 -27.24 -7.61
C SER A 175 -6.41 -28.13 -6.64
N LEU A 176 -7.14 -28.78 -5.74
CA LEU A 176 -6.67 -29.87 -4.89
C LEU A 176 -7.72 -30.99 -4.95
N SER A 177 -7.37 -32.12 -5.53
CA SER A 177 -8.29 -33.23 -5.68
C SER A 177 -8.60 -33.91 -4.33
N ALA A 178 -9.65 -34.73 -4.28
CA ALA A 178 -9.96 -35.54 -3.10
C ALA A 178 -8.90 -36.63 -2.83
N SER A 179 -8.05 -36.94 -3.81
CA SER A 179 -6.93 -37.90 -3.68
C SER A 179 -5.59 -37.22 -3.34
N GLY A 180 -5.53 -35.89 -3.27
CA GLY A 180 -4.32 -35.16 -2.88
C GLY A 180 -3.43 -34.69 -4.03
N GLU A 181 -3.93 -34.65 -5.26
CA GLU A 181 -3.23 -34.04 -6.38
C GLU A 181 -3.53 -32.53 -6.42
N ALA A 182 -2.50 -31.69 -6.30
CA ALA A 182 -2.64 -30.24 -6.42
C ALA A 182 -2.19 -29.75 -7.79
N THR A 183 -2.90 -28.77 -8.35
CA THR A 183 -2.49 -28.10 -9.60
C THR A 183 -2.63 -26.58 -9.49
N ILE A 184 -1.71 -25.86 -10.11
CA ILE A 184 -1.79 -24.41 -10.36
C ILE A 184 -1.61 -24.19 -11.85
N LYS A 185 -2.52 -23.46 -12.49
CA LYS A 185 -2.37 -23.03 -13.89
C LYS A 185 -2.57 -21.54 -14.01
N ALA A 186 -1.66 -20.86 -14.67
CA ALA A 186 -1.74 -19.43 -14.93
C ALA A 186 -1.17 -19.09 -16.31
N ASN A 187 -1.55 -17.93 -16.83
CA ASN A 187 -0.99 -17.47 -18.10
C ASN A 187 0.40 -16.85 -17.93
N SER A 188 0.65 -16.15 -16.82
CA SER A 188 1.92 -15.48 -16.55
C SER A 188 2.60 -16.01 -15.29
N HIS A 189 3.89 -15.67 -15.14
CA HIS A 189 4.65 -15.90 -13.91
C HIS A 189 3.99 -15.21 -12.70
N ILE A 190 3.42 -14.01 -12.86
CA ILE A 190 2.69 -13.30 -11.79
C ILE A 190 1.45 -14.07 -11.34
N GLY A 191 0.66 -14.61 -12.27
CA GLY A 191 -0.46 -15.49 -11.93
C GLY A 191 -0.02 -16.74 -11.17
N VAL A 192 1.13 -17.33 -11.52
CA VAL A 192 1.74 -18.43 -10.75
C VAL A 192 2.09 -17.99 -9.32
N LEU A 193 2.72 -16.82 -9.15
CA LEU A 193 3.04 -16.28 -7.81
C LEU A 193 1.78 -16.13 -6.95
N HIS A 194 0.70 -15.57 -7.50
CA HIS A 194 -0.58 -15.42 -6.80
C HIS A 194 -1.19 -16.77 -6.44
N GLY A 195 -1.10 -17.75 -7.34
CA GLY A 195 -1.54 -19.12 -7.10
C GLY A 195 -0.75 -19.80 -5.99
N LEU A 196 0.57 -19.62 -5.96
CA LEU A 196 1.45 -20.12 -4.90
C LEU A 196 1.12 -19.48 -3.55
N GLU A 197 0.95 -18.16 -3.49
CA GLU A 197 0.56 -17.47 -2.25
C GLU A 197 -0.78 -18.00 -1.73
N THR A 198 -1.78 -18.16 -2.60
CA THR A 198 -3.06 -18.81 -2.22
C THR A 198 -2.86 -20.24 -1.74
N PHE A 199 -2.00 -21.03 -2.39
CA PHE A 199 -1.69 -22.40 -1.98
C PHE A 199 -1.12 -22.45 -0.55
N THR A 200 -0.23 -21.53 -0.18
CA THR A 200 0.30 -21.45 1.20
C THR A 200 -0.80 -21.22 2.24
N GLN A 201 -1.86 -20.50 1.86
CA GLN A 201 -2.96 -20.17 2.76
C GLN A 201 -3.94 -21.33 2.97
N LEU A 202 -3.95 -22.34 2.08
CA LEU A 202 -4.86 -23.49 2.18
C LEU A 202 -4.49 -24.49 3.28
N PHE A 203 -3.24 -24.46 3.74
CA PHE A 203 -2.73 -25.37 4.75
C PHE A 203 -2.49 -24.65 6.09
N SER A 204 -2.77 -25.36 7.17
CA SER A 204 -2.47 -24.96 8.54
C SER A 204 -1.48 -25.94 9.15
N GLN A 205 -0.62 -25.47 10.04
CA GLN A 205 0.23 -26.35 10.85
C GLN A 205 -0.60 -26.97 11.98
N HIS A 206 -0.39 -28.25 12.23
CA HIS A 206 -0.94 -28.93 13.40
C HIS A 206 -0.11 -28.58 14.64
N SER A 207 -0.77 -28.47 15.79
CA SER A 207 -0.14 -28.24 17.11
C SER A 207 0.93 -29.26 17.52
N SER A 208 0.98 -30.44 16.90
CA SER A 208 2.05 -31.43 17.10
C SER A 208 3.39 -30.98 16.52
N GLY A 209 3.39 -29.94 15.69
CA GLY A 209 4.57 -29.33 15.07
C GLY A 209 5.09 -30.05 13.82
N SER A 210 4.62 -31.26 13.52
CA SER A 210 5.20 -32.13 12.47
C SER A 210 4.28 -32.42 11.27
N LYS A 211 3.06 -31.85 11.27
CA LYS A 211 2.04 -32.10 10.24
C LYS A 211 1.40 -30.79 9.78
N TRP A 212 0.99 -30.78 8.52
CA TRP A 212 0.23 -29.69 7.90
C TRP A 212 -0.99 -30.26 7.23
N TYR A 213 -2.11 -29.55 7.26
CA TYR A 213 -3.38 -30.09 6.79
C TYR A 213 -4.31 -29.02 6.23
N THR A 214 -5.29 -29.50 5.46
CA THR A 214 -6.46 -28.73 5.05
C THR A 214 -7.71 -29.56 5.28
N LYS A 215 -8.83 -28.92 5.66
CA LYS A 215 -10.15 -29.57 5.87
C LYS A 215 -11.15 -29.26 4.76
N LEU A 216 -10.64 -28.80 3.62
CA LEU A 216 -11.39 -28.13 2.57
C LEU A 216 -11.39 -28.91 1.26
N ALA A 217 -10.77 -30.09 1.23
CA ALA A 217 -10.64 -30.88 0.01
C ALA A 217 -11.97 -31.55 -0.38
N PRO A 218 -12.25 -31.74 -1.69
CA PRO A 218 -11.52 -31.15 -2.82
C PRO A 218 -11.69 -29.62 -2.93
N ILE A 219 -10.68 -28.93 -3.46
CA ILE A 219 -10.68 -27.48 -3.66
C ILE A 219 -10.61 -27.18 -5.16
N SER A 220 -11.36 -26.19 -5.61
CA SER A 220 -11.24 -25.60 -6.95
C SER A 220 -11.37 -24.09 -6.83
N ILE A 221 -10.42 -23.35 -7.41
CA ILE A 221 -10.29 -21.90 -7.36
C ILE A 221 -9.99 -21.39 -8.77
N GLN A 222 -10.70 -20.34 -9.19
CA GLN A 222 -10.37 -19.48 -10.33
C GLN A 222 -10.42 -18.04 -9.84
N ASP A 223 -9.33 -17.31 -10.05
CA ASP A 223 -9.14 -16.02 -9.40
C ASP A 223 -8.34 -15.05 -10.28
N GLU A 224 -8.60 -13.76 -10.08
CA GLU A 224 -8.03 -12.65 -10.86
C GLU A 224 -8.30 -11.33 -10.12
N PRO A 225 -7.44 -10.30 -10.27
CA PRO A 225 -7.66 -9.02 -9.64
C PRO A 225 -8.90 -8.30 -10.23
N ARG A 226 -9.44 -7.35 -9.47
CA ARG A 226 -10.46 -6.39 -9.95
C ARG A 226 -9.80 -5.18 -10.59
N PHE A 227 -8.69 -4.73 -10.03
CA PHE A 227 -7.92 -3.58 -10.49
C PHE A 227 -6.48 -3.98 -10.84
N PRO A 228 -5.93 -3.53 -11.97
CA PRO A 228 -4.54 -3.81 -12.33
C PRO A 228 -3.50 -3.07 -11.48
N TYR A 229 -3.86 -1.97 -10.80
CA TYR A 229 -2.97 -1.22 -9.91
C TYR A 229 -3.36 -1.41 -8.44
N ARG A 230 -2.47 -1.94 -7.60
CA ARG A 230 -2.72 -2.20 -6.17
C ARG A 230 -1.50 -1.80 -5.38
N GLY A 231 -1.47 -0.54 -4.94
CA GLY A 231 -0.24 0.12 -4.50
C GLY A 231 -0.11 0.40 -3.01
N ILE A 232 1.14 0.50 -2.56
CA ILE A 232 1.54 1.19 -1.33
C ILE A 232 2.64 2.17 -1.71
N MET A 233 2.47 3.42 -1.29
CA MET A 233 3.49 4.45 -1.33
C MET A 233 4.16 4.56 0.04
N LEU A 234 5.50 4.54 0.06
CA LEU A 234 6.29 4.81 1.25
C LEU A 234 7.18 6.03 0.99
N ASP A 235 6.99 7.04 1.82
CA ASP A 235 7.87 8.19 1.92
C ASP A 235 9.08 7.84 2.77
N THR A 236 10.26 7.99 2.17
CA THR A 236 11.57 7.84 2.81
C THR A 236 12.38 9.14 2.80
N GLY A 237 11.74 10.24 2.38
CA GLY A 237 12.31 11.58 2.32
C GLY A 237 12.12 12.36 3.63
N ARG A 238 10.99 12.20 4.35
CA ARG A 238 10.81 12.81 5.70
C ARG A 238 11.38 11.99 6.86
N ASN A 239 11.59 10.68 6.67
CA ASN A 239 12.34 9.82 7.59
C ASN A 239 13.07 8.73 6.80
N PHE A 240 14.29 8.37 7.22
CA PHE A 240 15.07 7.32 6.56
C PHE A 240 14.60 5.91 6.97
N TYR A 241 14.56 4.99 6.00
CA TYR A 241 14.23 3.59 6.21
C TYR A 241 15.35 2.67 5.71
N PRO A 242 15.92 1.79 6.55
CA PRO A 242 16.81 0.73 6.09
C PRO A 242 16.20 -0.12 4.94
N VAL A 243 17.05 -0.58 4.02
CA VAL A 243 16.65 -1.41 2.87
C VAL A 243 15.81 -2.62 3.28
N GLU A 244 16.13 -3.25 4.40
CA GLU A 244 15.40 -4.42 4.90
C GLU A 244 13.96 -4.06 5.35
N ASP A 245 13.71 -2.84 5.83
CA ASP A 245 12.37 -2.39 6.18
C ASP A 245 11.50 -2.10 4.95
N ILE A 246 12.14 -1.69 3.85
CA ILE A 246 11.51 -1.51 2.53
C ILE A 246 11.16 -2.88 1.94
N LYS A 247 12.12 -3.82 1.93
CA LYS A 247 11.90 -5.21 1.51
C LYS A 247 10.77 -5.87 2.30
N ARG A 248 10.70 -5.64 3.61
CA ARG A 248 9.61 -6.13 4.45
C ARG A 248 8.23 -5.57 4.06
N THR A 249 8.15 -4.32 3.57
CA THR A 249 6.91 -3.79 2.96
C THR A 249 6.53 -4.60 1.72
N ILE A 250 7.50 -4.88 0.84
CA ILE A 250 7.31 -5.67 -0.38
C ILE A 250 6.86 -7.10 -0.06
N ASP A 251 7.39 -7.71 1.00
CA ASP A 251 6.91 -9.02 1.49
C ASP A 251 5.43 -8.95 1.87
N GLY A 252 5.05 -7.97 2.71
CA GLY A 252 3.65 -7.77 3.09
C GLY A 252 2.73 -7.52 1.90
N MET A 253 3.21 -6.79 0.89
CA MET A 253 2.48 -6.57 -0.37
C MET A 253 2.27 -7.87 -1.14
N ALA A 254 3.32 -8.68 -1.33
CA ALA A 254 3.27 -9.95 -2.03
C ALA A 254 2.30 -10.94 -1.35
N MET A 255 2.33 -10.99 0.00
CA MET A 255 1.38 -11.79 0.80
C MET A 255 -0.08 -11.42 0.57
N ASN A 256 -0.33 -10.17 0.19
CA ASN A 256 -1.66 -9.62 -0.03
C ASN A 256 -1.97 -9.39 -1.53
N LYS A 257 -1.14 -9.91 -2.44
CA LYS A 257 -1.29 -9.77 -3.91
C LYS A 257 -1.34 -8.32 -4.41
N MET A 258 -0.69 -7.42 -3.69
CA MET A 258 -0.42 -6.05 -4.14
C MET A 258 0.78 -6.07 -5.09
N ASN A 259 0.83 -5.16 -6.06
CA ASN A 259 1.77 -5.28 -7.19
C ASN A 259 2.55 -4.00 -7.52
N VAL A 260 2.34 -2.89 -6.81
CA VAL A 260 3.08 -1.64 -7.05
C VAL A 260 3.58 -1.04 -5.75
N PHE A 261 4.91 -1.00 -5.57
CA PHE A 261 5.53 -0.25 -4.49
C PHE A 261 5.97 1.11 -5.03
N HIS A 262 5.30 2.17 -4.58
CA HIS A 262 5.61 3.54 -4.94
C HIS A 262 6.61 4.10 -3.93
N TRP A 263 7.85 4.32 -4.33
CA TRP A 263 8.93 4.74 -3.44
C TRP A 263 9.17 6.25 -3.58
N HIS A 264 8.57 7.03 -2.69
CA HIS A 264 8.78 8.46 -2.55
C HIS A 264 10.11 8.68 -1.82
N ILE A 265 11.18 8.90 -2.58
CA ILE A 265 12.55 8.71 -2.08
C ILE A 265 13.22 10.00 -1.59
N THR A 266 12.73 11.17 -2.02
CA THR A 266 13.36 12.47 -1.73
C THR A 266 12.32 13.52 -1.34
N GLU A 267 12.75 14.51 -0.56
CA GLU A 267 11.96 15.66 -0.14
C GLU A 267 12.91 16.85 0.21
N THR A 268 12.38 18.05 0.41
CA THR A 268 12.92 19.19 1.15
C THR A 268 13.57 18.82 2.49
N GLN A 269 13.06 17.83 3.23
CA GLN A 269 13.65 17.39 4.50
C GLN A 269 14.90 16.54 4.28
N SER A 270 14.94 15.71 3.23
CA SER A 270 16.17 14.97 2.88
C SER A 270 16.27 14.45 1.44
N TRP A 271 17.52 14.32 0.98
CA TRP A 271 17.90 13.61 -0.23
C TRP A 271 18.80 12.41 0.12
N PRO A 272 18.25 11.22 0.38
CA PRO A 272 19.03 10.03 0.70
C PRO A 272 19.55 9.28 -0.54
N LEU A 273 19.03 9.55 -1.74
CA LEU A 273 19.39 8.83 -2.96
C LEU A 273 20.76 9.25 -3.52
N GLU A 274 21.67 8.31 -3.70
CA GLU A 274 22.96 8.56 -4.34
C GLU A 274 22.82 8.58 -5.87
N ILE A 275 23.12 9.74 -6.45
CA ILE A 275 23.23 9.96 -7.89
C ILE A 275 24.72 10.21 -8.20
N PRO A 276 25.46 9.23 -8.74
CA PRO A 276 26.88 9.38 -9.06
C PRO A 276 27.22 10.61 -9.91
N ALA A 277 26.35 10.98 -10.86
CA ALA A 277 26.53 12.20 -11.65
C ALA A 277 26.33 13.51 -10.86
N LEU A 278 25.62 13.47 -9.72
CA LEU A 278 25.29 14.60 -8.86
C LEU A 278 25.56 14.28 -7.37
N PRO A 279 26.81 13.94 -6.98
CA PRO A 279 27.11 13.37 -5.66
C PRO A 279 26.79 14.32 -4.52
N ARG A 280 26.86 15.64 -4.79
CA ARG A 280 26.57 16.69 -3.81
C ARG A 280 25.14 16.63 -3.28
N LEU A 281 24.18 16.04 -4.01
CA LEU A 281 22.79 15.92 -3.55
C LEU A 281 22.71 15.13 -2.23
N ALA A 282 23.24 13.92 -2.21
CA ALA A 282 23.25 13.08 -1.01
C ALA A 282 24.23 13.62 0.04
N GLU A 283 25.36 14.20 -0.35
CA GLU A 283 26.34 14.75 0.60
C GLU A 283 25.74 15.82 1.51
N VAL A 284 24.92 16.73 0.95
CA VAL A 284 24.32 17.85 1.71
C VAL A 284 22.87 17.58 2.14
N GLY A 285 22.19 16.64 1.48
CA GLY A 285 20.76 16.39 1.69
C GLY A 285 20.43 15.21 2.59
N ARG A 286 21.36 14.29 2.88
CA ARG A 286 21.09 13.17 3.79
C ARG A 286 21.05 13.60 5.26
N TYR A 287 20.29 12.90 6.07
CA TYR A 287 20.22 13.14 7.52
C TYR A 287 21.55 12.94 8.24
N ALA A 288 22.29 11.88 7.87
CA ALA A 288 23.60 11.58 8.43
C ALA A 288 24.44 10.72 7.46
N PRO A 289 25.78 10.71 7.60
CA PRO A 289 26.61 9.77 6.85
C PRO A 289 26.14 8.32 7.01
N GLY A 290 25.97 7.62 5.89
CA GLY A 290 25.49 6.23 5.85
C GLY A 290 23.97 6.07 5.85
N LEU A 291 23.18 7.15 6.00
CA LEU A 291 21.73 7.13 5.80
C LEU A 291 21.39 7.52 4.36
N THR A 292 21.89 6.70 3.43
CA THR A 292 21.72 6.88 1.98
C THR A 292 21.28 5.57 1.32
N TYR A 293 20.77 5.69 0.09
CA TYR A 293 20.50 4.58 -0.80
C TYR A 293 21.49 4.63 -1.96
N SER A 294 22.45 3.71 -1.95
CA SER A 294 23.42 3.56 -3.03
C SER A 294 22.76 3.01 -4.31
N PRO A 295 23.41 3.10 -5.49
CA PRO A 295 22.96 2.42 -6.69
C PRO A 295 22.67 0.92 -6.50
N ASP A 296 23.47 0.25 -5.66
CA ASP A 296 23.32 -1.17 -5.35
C ASP A 296 22.12 -1.42 -4.44
N ASP A 297 21.86 -0.54 -3.45
CA ASP A 297 20.66 -0.63 -2.61
C ASP A 297 19.39 -0.48 -3.43
N VAL A 298 19.35 0.51 -4.32
CA VAL A 298 18.22 0.72 -5.22
C VAL A 298 18.00 -0.52 -6.08
N THR A 299 19.06 -1.03 -6.73
CA THR A 299 18.99 -2.24 -7.56
C THR A 299 18.51 -3.45 -6.75
N ALA A 300 18.99 -3.62 -5.51
CA ALA A 300 18.58 -4.70 -4.63
C ALA A 300 17.08 -4.64 -4.28
N VAL A 301 16.52 -3.44 -4.06
CA VAL A 301 15.08 -3.25 -3.82
C VAL A 301 14.26 -3.56 -5.09
N LEU A 302 14.70 -3.07 -6.26
CA LEU A 302 14.06 -3.32 -7.55
C LEU A 302 14.00 -4.83 -7.86
N GLU A 303 15.12 -5.54 -7.68
CA GLU A 303 15.21 -6.99 -7.87
C GLU A 303 14.35 -7.77 -6.87
N TYR A 304 14.30 -7.32 -5.62
CA TYR A 304 13.49 -7.94 -4.58
C TYR A 304 11.99 -7.83 -4.88
N GLY A 305 11.55 -6.64 -5.36
CA GLY A 305 10.21 -6.41 -5.85
C GLY A 305 9.85 -7.31 -7.02
N LYS A 306 10.70 -7.32 -8.06
CA LYS A 306 10.54 -8.17 -9.25
C LYS A 306 10.38 -9.64 -8.89
N ALA A 307 11.21 -10.16 -7.99
CA ALA A 307 11.16 -11.55 -7.55
C ALA A 307 9.83 -11.93 -6.87
N ARG A 308 9.03 -10.94 -6.46
CA ARG A 308 7.74 -11.08 -5.77
C ARG A 308 6.55 -10.59 -6.58
N GLY A 309 6.76 -10.19 -7.83
CA GLY A 309 5.70 -9.63 -8.67
C GLY A 309 5.22 -8.26 -8.21
N VAL A 310 6.10 -7.49 -7.54
CA VAL A 310 5.85 -6.13 -7.10
C VAL A 310 6.76 -5.19 -7.90
N GLN A 311 6.17 -4.38 -8.77
CA GLN A 311 6.90 -3.35 -9.50
C GLN A 311 7.23 -2.20 -8.57
N VAL A 312 8.48 -1.78 -8.53
CA VAL A 312 8.91 -0.62 -7.73
C VAL A 312 8.96 0.60 -8.63
N ILE A 313 8.10 1.58 -8.37
CA ILE A 313 8.04 2.85 -9.10
C ILE A 313 8.68 3.90 -8.19
N LEU A 314 9.78 4.48 -8.63
CA LEU A 314 10.48 5.53 -7.88
C LEU A 314 9.87 6.90 -8.17
N GLU A 315 9.85 7.76 -7.15
CA GLU A 315 9.43 9.14 -7.25
C GLU A 315 10.51 10.10 -6.78
N ILE A 316 10.76 11.12 -7.60
CA ILE A 316 11.40 12.36 -7.20
C ILE A 316 10.38 13.45 -7.48
N ASP A 317 9.74 13.97 -6.43
CA ASP A 317 8.65 14.93 -6.58
C ASP A 317 9.17 16.27 -7.10
N MET A 318 8.62 16.78 -8.19
CA MET A 318 9.06 18.02 -8.79
C MET A 318 7.90 18.76 -9.48
N PRO A 319 7.92 20.11 -9.51
CA PRO A 319 8.99 21.00 -9.08
C PRO A 319 9.01 21.32 -7.58
N SER A 320 7.96 21.00 -6.82
CA SER A 320 7.89 21.20 -5.36
C SER A 320 8.68 20.14 -4.60
N HIS A 321 8.72 20.21 -3.27
CA HIS A 321 9.31 19.16 -2.42
C HIS A 321 10.80 18.89 -2.70
N GLN A 322 11.57 19.96 -2.95
CA GLN A 322 12.93 19.86 -3.49
C GLN A 322 13.99 20.54 -2.62
N ILE A 323 14.92 19.71 -2.11
CA ILE A 323 16.12 20.16 -1.38
C ILE A 323 17.32 20.43 -2.31
N ALA A 324 17.23 20.10 -3.61
CA ALA A 324 18.36 20.18 -4.55
C ALA A 324 19.05 21.56 -4.58
N GLY A 325 18.30 22.63 -4.30
CA GLY A 325 18.83 24.00 -4.18
C GLY A 325 19.90 24.19 -3.10
N LYS A 326 19.98 23.31 -2.09
CA LYS A 326 21.09 23.33 -1.11
C LYS A 326 22.41 22.90 -1.74
N ALA A 327 22.37 21.91 -2.64
CA ALA A 327 23.55 21.44 -3.36
C ALA A 327 23.89 22.38 -4.53
N TYR A 328 22.87 22.82 -5.26
CA TYR A 328 22.98 23.62 -6.48
C TYR A 328 22.08 24.88 -6.37
N PRO A 329 22.59 25.99 -5.80
CA PRO A 329 21.78 27.18 -5.53
C PRO A 329 21.06 27.78 -6.74
N ASP A 330 21.63 27.66 -7.95
CA ASP A 330 21.03 28.20 -9.17
C ASP A 330 19.80 27.42 -9.67
N VAL A 331 19.57 26.21 -9.12
CA VAL A 331 18.47 25.30 -9.48
C VAL A 331 17.25 25.50 -8.58
N GLY A 332 17.45 25.88 -7.31
CA GLY A 332 16.39 25.97 -6.31
C GLY A 332 15.81 27.38 -6.11
N VAL A 333 14.57 27.44 -5.62
CA VAL A 333 13.88 28.65 -5.17
C VAL A 333 13.14 28.36 -3.87
N ALA A 334 12.94 29.39 -3.04
CA ALA A 334 12.28 29.30 -1.75
C ALA A 334 12.88 28.26 -0.79
N VAL A 335 14.15 27.90 -0.99
CA VAL A 335 14.88 26.94 -0.15
C VAL A 335 14.97 27.50 1.27
N GLU A 336 14.40 26.77 2.23
CA GLU A 336 14.29 27.14 3.64
C GLU A 336 13.64 28.52 3.87
N ALA A 337 12.77 28.97 2.95
CA ALA A 337 12.11 30.26 3.06
C ALA A 337 11.21 30.36 4.31
N THR A 338 11.23 31.53 4.95
CA THR A 338 10.39 31.83 6.12
C THR A 338 9.58 33.13 5.91
N PRO A 339 8.37 33.27 6.48
CA PRO A 339 7.60 32.22 7.16
C PRO A 339 7.13 31.13 6.19
N TRP A 340 7.34 29.86 6.55
CA TRP A 340 7.20 28.73 5.63
C TRP A 340 5.79 28.61 5.03
N GLY A 341 4.74 28.85 5.82
CA GLY A 341 3.34 28.79 5.35
C GLY A 341 2.95 29.81 4.28
N THR A 342 3.86 30.69 3.86
CA THR A 342 3.70 31.55 2.68
C THR A 342 4.15 30.88 1.39
N TYR A 343 5.11 29.96 1.47
CA TYR A 343 5.86 29.42 0.34
C TYR A 343 5.70 27.89 0.19
N CYS A 344 5.23 27.20 1.22
CA CYS A 344 5.02 25.76 1.18
C CYS A 344 3.96 25.32 2.18
N SER A 345 3.46 24.08 2.04
CA SER A 345 2.51 23.47 2.98
C SER A 345 3.18 22.98 4.26
N GLU A 346 4.47 22.66 4.21
CA GLU A 346 5.23 22.14 5.34
C GLU A 346 6.70 22.61 5.32
N PRO A 347 7.32 22.86 6.48
CA PRO A 347 8.72 23.23 6.56
C PRO A 347 9.65 22.01 6.40
N PRO A 348 10.87 22.19 5.89
CA PRO A 348 11.38 23.42 5.28
C PRO A 348 10.85 23.60 3.85
N CYS A 349 10.69 24.84 3.37
CA CYS A 349 10.31 25.05 1.98
C CYS A 349 11.45 24.73 1.00
N GLY A 350 11.11 24.45 -0.26
CA GLY A 350 12.06 24.28 -1.35
C GLY A 350 11.39 23.80 -2.62
N ALA A 351 11.72 24.42 -3.74
CA ALA A 351 11.22 24.03 -5.06
C ALA A 351 12.28 24.27 -6.15
N LEU A 352 12.11 23.67 -7.32
CA LEU A 352 12.92 23.93 -8.51
C LEU A 352 12.45 25.20 -9.22
N ARG A 353 13.40 25.91 -9.83
CA ARG A 353 13.14 27.13 -10.60
C ARG A 353 12.53 26.80 -11.96
N LEU A 354 11.40 27.41 -12.28
CA LEU A 354 10.76 27.31 -13.59
C LEU A 354 11.47 28.21 -14.61
N GLY A 355 11.46 27.82 -15.89
CA GLY A 355 12.06 28.63 -16.97
C GLY A 355 13.55 28.92 -16.79
N ASN A 356 14.29 28.02 -16.14
CA ASN A 356 15.70 28.20 -15.80
C ASN A 356 16.55 27.09 -16.43
N ASN A 357 17.52 27.46 -17.27
CA ASN A 357 18.42 26.52 -17.94
C ASN A 357 19.20 25.62 -16.98
N ALA A 358 19.66 26.15 -15.84
CA ALA A 358 20.38 25.35 -14.85
C ALA A 358 19.48 24.25 -14.27
N THR A 359 18.18 24.51 -14.12
CA THR A 359 17.21 23.48 -13.72
C THR A 359 17.08 22.40 -14.79
N TYR A 360 16.98 22.76 -16.06
CA TYR A 360 16.85 21.77 -17.13
C TYR A 360 18.12 20.93 -17.33
N GLU A 361 19.30 21.56 -17.28
CA GLU A 361 20.59 20.85 -17.30
C GLU A 361 20.76 19.89 -16.10
N PHE A 362 20.28 20.32 -14.92
CA PHE A 362 20.23 19.49 -13.73
C PHE A 362 19.32 18.27 -13.93
N LEU A 363 18.10 18.46 -14.45
CA LEU A 363 17.16 17.37 -14.72
C LEU A 363 17.70 16.39 -15.76
N ASP A 364 18.33 16.89 -16.82
CA ASP A 364 18.97 16.04 -17.84
C ASP A 364 20.06 15.17 -17.21
N THR A 365 20.94 15.77 -16.41
CA THR A 365 22.02 15.04 -15.71
C THR A 365 21.47 14.01 -14.73
N LEU A 366 20.43 14.38 -13.95
CA LEU A 366 19.78 13.51 -12.99
C LEU A 366 19.14 12.29 -13.68
N PHE A 367 18.37 12.53 -14.74
CA PHE A 367 17.63 11.49 -15.43
C PHE A 367 18.53 10.60 -16.29
N ASP A 368 19.57 11.13 -16.91
CA ASP A 368 20.55 10.35 -17.67
C ASP A 368 21.36 9.38 -16.75
N ASP A 369 21.51 9.67 -15.46
CA ASP A 369 22.12 8.75 -14.48
C ASP A 369 21.11 7.73 -13.93
N LEU A 370 19.94 8.21 -13.49
CA LEU A 370 19.00 7.41 -12.70
C LEU A 370 18.13 6.48 -13.57
N LEU A 371 17.50 7.01 -14.61
CA LEU A 371 16.44 6.29 -15.33
C LEU A 371 16.92 5.01 -16.04
N PRO A 372 18.14 4.96 -16.63
CA PRO A 372 18.68 3.71 -17.18
C PRO A 372 18.78 2.58 -16.16
N ARG A 373 18.98 2.89 -14.87
CA ARG A 373 19.02 1.91 -13.78
C ARG A 373 17.64 1.36 -13.44
N LEU A 374 16.60 2.18 -13.57
CA LEU A 374 15.22 1.81 -13.24
C LEU A 374 14.51 1.03 -14.36
N LYS A 375 14.78 1.40 -15.63
CA LYS A 375 14.10 0.87 -16.81
C LYS A 375 14.03 -0.67 -16.91
N PRO A 376 15.04 -1.46 -16.49
CA PRO A 376 14.95 -2.93 -16.55
C PRO A 376 13.93 -3.55 -15.59
N TYR A 377 13.40 -2.78 -14.64
CA TYR A 377 12.56 -3.25 -13.54
C TYR A 377 11.20 -2.55 -13.43
N ALA A 378 11.09 -1.34 -13.99
CA ALA A 378 9.88 -0.53 -13.96
C ALA A 378 9.53 -0.01 -15.35
N ALA A 379 8.23 0.15 -15.60
CA ALA A 379 7.68 0.82 -16.77
C ALA A 379 7.43 2.31 -16.51
N TYR A 380 7.46 2.75 -15.24
CA TYR A 380 7.05 4.09 -14.83
C TYR A 380 8.09 4.79 -13.97
N PHE A 381 8.04 6.11 -14.00
CA PHE A 381 8.74 7.00 -13.06
C PHE A 381 7.78 8.11 -12.64
N HIS A 382 7.65 8.36 -11.33
CA HIS A 382 6.77 9.40 -10.83
C HIS A 382 7.54 10.72 -10.72
N THR A 383 7.11 11.75 -11.45
CA THR A 383 7.72 13.09 -11.38
C THR A 383 7.06 13.98 -10.33
N GLY A 384 6.15 13.43 -9.54
CA GLY A 384 5.39 14.17 -8.53
C GLY A 384 4.51 15.26 -9.14
N GLY A 385 4.73 16.48 -8.69
CA GLY A 385 4.01 17.66 -9.11
C GLY A 385 2.81 17.94 -8.22
N ASP A 386 2.91 17.66 -6.92
CA ASP A 386 1.98 18.20 -5.95
C ASP A 386 2.47 19.57 -5.43
N GLU A 387 1.52 20.29 -4.81
CA GLU A 387 1.75 21.44 -3.94
C GLU A 387 2.80 22.49 -4.38
N TYR A 388 2.87 22.83 -5.69
CA TYR A 388 3.70 23.95 -6.12
C TYR A 388 3.04 25.28 -5.78
N TYR A 389 3.67 26.06 -4.90
CA TYR A 389 3.17 27.37 -4.52
C TYR A 389 3.66 28.43 -5.51
N ALA A 390 2.72 29.10 -6.18
CA ALA A 390 3.03 30.21 -7.07
C ALA A 390 3.88 31.32 -6.40
N LYS A 391 3.71 31.51 -5.09
CA LYS A 391 4.49 32.47 -4.29
C LYS A 391 5.98 32.18 -4.25
N ASN A 392 6.42 30.95 -4.49
CA ASN A 392 7.85 30.62 -4.61
C ASN A 392 8.51 31.47 -5.68
N SER A 393 7.81 31.72 -6.78
CA SER A 393 8.31 32.51 -7.91
C SER A 393 8.47 34.00 -7.62
N GLU A 394 7.95 34.52 -6.51
CA GLU A 394 8.25 35.89 -6.06
C GLU A 394 9.68 36.02 -5.52
N LEU A 395 10.23 34.93 -4.98
CA LEU A 395 11.61 34.86 -4.51
C LEU A 395 12.61 34.52 -5.63
N ASP A 396 12.12 34.14 -6.82
CA ASP A 396 12.97 33.90 -7.98
C ASP A 396 13.51 35.24 -8.52
N PRO A 397 14.85 35.43 -8.67
CA PRO A 397 15.41 36.69 -9.12
C PRO A 397 15.11 37.07 -10.58
N LYS A 398 14.61 36.13 -11.40
CA LYS A 398 14.18 36.36 -12.79
C LYS A 398 12.66 36.51 -12.90
N ILE A 399 11.89 35.63 -12.26
CA ILE A 399 10.42 35.62 -12.42
C ILE A 399 9.75 36.73 -11.59
N LYS A 400 10.09 36.86 -10.30
CA LYS A 400 9.59 37.89 -9.38
C LYS A 400 8.07 38.11 -9.38
N THR A 401 7.28 37.07 -9.61
CA THR A 401 5.81 37.16 -9.63
C THR A 401 5.14 35.83 -9.31
N ALA A 402 3.98 35.88 -8.65
CA ALA A 402 3.07 34.75 -8.45
C ALA A 402 1.94 34.68 -9.50
N SER A 403 2.01 35.45 -10.60
CA SER A 403 0.95 35.49 -11.61
C SER A 403 0.82 34.17 -12.37
N MET A 404 -0.34 33.51 -12.24
CA MET A 404 -0.63 32.27 -12.98
C MET A 404 -0.54 32.41 -14.50
N GLY A 405 -0.78 33.62 -15.05
CA GLY A 405 -0.62 33.88 -16.48
C GLY A 405 0.83 33.74 -16.95
N THR A 406 1.79 34.08 -16.08
CA THR A 406 3.23 33.91 -16.33
C THR A 406 3.69 32.50 -16.01
N LEU A 407 3.22 31.94 -14.89
CA LEU A 407 3.76 30.67 -14.36
C LEU A 407 3.23 29.43 -15.07
N ARG A 408 1.98 29.41 -15.55
CA ARG A 408 1.41 28.22 -16.20
C ARG A 408 2.17 27.78 -17.46
N PRO A 409 2.56 28.68 -18.39
CA PRO A 409 3.43 28.30 -19.51
C PRO A 409 4.76 27.73 -19.04
N LEU A 410 5.43 28.38 -18.06
CA LEU A 410 6.72 27.92 -17.56
C LEU A 410 6.65 26.55 -16.88
N LEU A 411 5.54 26.27 -16.18
CA LEU A 411 5.30 24.95 -15.60
C LEU A 411 5.00 23.90 -16.67
N GLN A 412 4.23 24.25 -17.71
CA GLN A 412 4.02 23.34 -18.85
C GLN A 412 5.36 22.99 -19.51
N ASP A 413 6.21 23.98 -19.77
CA ASP A 413 7.55 23.76 -20.34
C ASP A 413 8.42 22.88 -19.43
N PHE A 414 8.33 23.07 -18.10
CA PHE A 414 9.00 22.21 -17.13
C PHE A 414 8.52 20.76 -17.19
N LEU A 415 7.21 20.54 -17.21
CA LEU A 415 6.62 19.20 -17.32
C LEU A 415 6.96 18.55 -18.66
N ASP A 416 6.87 19.28 -19.76
CA ASP A 416 7.21 18.77 -21.10
C ASP A 416 8.68 18.33 -21.16
N HIS A 417 9.59 19.08 -20.53
CA HIS A 417 11.01 18.72 -20.41
C HIS A 417 11.18 17.45 -19.57
N ALA A 418 10.63 17.42 -18.36
CA ALA A 418 10.78 16.29 -17.44
C ALA A 418 10.14 15.00 -17.99
N HIS A 419 8.90 15.08 -18.48
CA HIS A 419 8.18 13.94 -19.07
C HIS A 419 8.81 13.51 -20.38
N GLY A 420 9.32 14.46 -21.19
CA GLY A 420 10.10 14.16 -22.38
C GLY A 420 11.36 13.35 -22.08
N ALA A 421 12.09 13.69 -21.02
CA ALA A 421 13.26 12.95 -20.57
C ALA A 421 12.89 11.53 -20.08
N VAL A 422 11.80 11.40 -19.30
CA VAL A 422 11.29 10.09 -18.85
C VAL A 422 10.94 9.19 -20.05
N HIS A 423 10.21 9.72 -21.05
CA HIS A 423 9.89 9.00 -22.28
C HIS A 423 11.13 8.63 -23.09
N LYS A 424 12.12 9.54 -23.20
CA LYS A 424 13.39 9.30 -23.91
C LYS A 424 14.13 8.09 -23.33
N HIS A 425 14.02 7.86 -22.02
CA HIS A 425 14.59 6.69 -21.32
C HIS A 425 13.70 5.44 -21.34
N GLY A 426 12.55 5.49 -22.05
CA GLY A 426 11.66 4.35 -22.24
C GLY A 426 10.76 4.03 -21.04
N LEU A 427 10.54 5.02 -20.17
CA LEU A 427 9.61 4.96 -19.04
C LEU A 427 8.39 5.84 -19.32
N ILE A 428 7.30 5.61 -18.59
CA ILE A 428 6.06 6.38 -18.67
C ILE A 428 5.95 7.27 -17.40
N PRO A 429 5.73 8.58 -17.53
CA PRO A 429 5.58 9.47 -16.39
C PRO A 429 4.32 9.17 -15.58
N MET A 430 4.40 9.43 -14.28
CA MET A 430 3.26 9.58 -13.39
C MET A 430 3.29 10.95 -12.72
N SER A 431 2.13 11.50 -12.39
CA SER A 431 2.04 12.81 -11.74
C SER A 431 0.84 12.91 -10.80
N TRP A 432 0.98 13.74 -9.75
CA TRP A 432 -0.12 14.13 -8.87
C TRP A 432 -1.14 15.03 -9.57
N GLU A 433 -2.35 15.10 -9.02
CA GLU A 433 -3.48 15.75 -9.69
C GLU A 433 -3.33 17.27 -9.86
N GLU A 434 -2.50 17.93 -9.07
CA GLU A 434 -2.26 19.39 -9.02
C GLU A 434 -1.82 19.95 -10.38
N MET A 435 -0.95 19.23 -11.08
CA MET A 435 -0.47 19.64 -12.41
C MET A 435 -1.64 19.88 -13.38
N VAL A 436 -2.69 19.06 -13.31
CA VAL A 436 -3.90 19.26 -14.12
C VAL A 436 -4.91 20.16 -13.40
N SER A 437 -5.11 19.94 -12.10
CA SER A 437 -6.24 20.48 -11.34
C SER A 437 -6.12 21.96 -11.03
N GLU A 438 -4.91 22.44 -10.77
CA GLU A 438 -4.60 23.82 -10.37
C GLU A 438 -3.86 24.57 -11.48
N TRP A 439 -2.91 23.86 -12.09
CA TRP A 439 -2.03 24.42 -13.10
C TRP A 439 -2.60 24.32 -14.52
N GLY A 440 -3.58 23.45 -14.75
CA GLY A 440 -4.21 23.30 -16.06
C GLY A 440 -3.25 22.74 -17.11
N ALA A 441 -2.19 22.04 -16.68
CA ALA A 441 -1.23 21.42 -17.56
C ALA A 441 -1.90 20.33 -18.40
N LYS A 442 -1.37 20.15 -19.62
CA LYS A 442 -1.75 19.08 -20.53
C LYS A 442 -0.70 18.00 -20.41
N LEU A 443 -1.15 16.79 -20.10
CA LEU A 443 -0.31 15.60 -20.02
C LEU A 443 -0.56 14.72 -21.25
N SER A 444 0.41 13.91 -21.65
CA SER A 444 0.20 12.89 -22.70
C SER A 444 -0.77 11.81 -22.21
N GLU A 445 -1.42 11.12 -23.15
CA GLU A 445 -2.52 10.18 -22.84
C GLU A 445 -2.09 8.95 -22.02
N ASP A 446 -0.81 8.60 -22.05
CA ASP A 446 -0.21 7.47 -21.34
C ASP A 446 0.17 7.79 -19.89
N VAL A 447 0.29 9.07 -19.53
CA VAL A 447 0.64 9.50 -18.16
C VAL A 447 -0.44 9.05 -17.16
N LEU A 448 0.01 8.43 -16.08
CA LEU A 448 -0.89 8.08 -14.98
C LEU A 448 -1.04 9.26 -14.02
N LEU A 449 -2.29 9.59 -13.71
CA LEU A 449 -2.64 10.66 -12.77
C LEU A 449 -3.00 10.06 -11.41
N GLN A 450 -2.20 10.34 -10.39
CA GLN A 450 -2.50 9.95 -9.01
C GLN A 450 -3.35 11.03 -8.33
N VAL A 451 -4.56 10.64 -7.90
CA VAL A 451 -5.60 11.56 -7.45
C VAL A 451 -5.90 11.34 -5.98
N TRP A 452 -5.73 12.37 -5.16
CA TRP A 452 -5.77 12.26 -3.71
C TRP A 452 -6.83 13.14 -3.03
N LYS A 453 -7.33 14.19 -3.67
CA LYS A 453 -8.35 15.12 -3.13
C LYS A 453 -9.74 14.48 -2.98
N GLY A 454 -9.93 13.27 -3.50
CA GLY A 454 -11.05 12.39 -3.19
C GLY A 454 -11.98 12.06 -4.37
N PRO A 455 -13.17 11.49 -4.11
CA PRO A 455 -13.99 10.83 -5.14
C PRO A 455 -14.50 11.78 -6.23
N ALA A 456 -14.66 13.07 -5.92
CA ALA A 456 -15.06 14.06 -6.91
C ALA A 456 -13.95 14.29 -7.96
N SER A 457 -12.69 14.36 -7.54
CA SER A 457 -11.53 14.46 -8.43
C SER A 457 -11.38 13.18 -9.26
N VAL A 458 -11.46 12.00 -8.63
CA VAL A 458 -11.41 10.71 -9.34
C VAL A 458 -12.45 10.68 -10.45
N LYS A 459 -13.69 11.07 -10.13
CA LYS A 459 -14.77 11.14 -11.12
C LYS A 459 -14.48 12.12 -12.25
N LYS A 460 -14.00 13.32 -11.91
CA LYS A 460 -13.67 14.38 -12.87
C LYS A 460 -12.64 13.92 -13.89
N TYR A 461 -11.51 13.37 -13.44
CA TYR A 461 -10.40 13.00 -14.32
C TYR A 461 -10.62 11.70 -15.08
N ALA A 462 -11.26 10.70 -14.44
CA ALA A 462 -11.68 9.50 -15.15
C ALA A 462 -12.67 9.81 -16.29
N LYS A 463 -13.58 10.76 -16.08
CA LYS A 463 -14.50 11.25 -17.14
C LYS A 463 -13.78 12.02 -18.24
N ALA A 464 -12.73 12.76 -17.90
CA ALA A 464 -11.92 13.51 -18.85
C ALA A 464 -10.97 12.62 -19.69
N GLY A 465 -10.82 11.34 -19.34
CA GLY A 465 -10.05 10.37 -20.14
C GLY A 465 -8.73 9.92 -19.51
N TYR A 466 -8.26 10.60 -18.46
CA TYR A 466 -7.01 10.28 -17.77
C TYR A 466 -7.04 8.90 -17.12
N LYS A 467 -5.90 8.21 -17.10
CA LYS A 467 -5.72 7.00 -16.31
C LYS A 467 -5.46 7.39 -14.85
N VAL A 468 -6.39 7.03 -13.96
CA VAL A 468 -6.43 7.48 -12.57
C VAL A 468 -6.01 6.38 -11.62
N ILE A 469 -5.08 6.71 -10.72
CA ILE A 469 -4.82 5.97 -9.48
C ILE A 469 -5.52 6.71 -8.34
N ASP A 470 -6.40 6.03 -7.61
CA ASP A 470 -7.12 6.61 -6.48
C ASP A 470 -6.31 6.49 -5.18
N SER A 471 -5.89 7.65 -4.66
CA SER A 471 -5.18 7.82 -3.39
C SER A 471 -5.92 8.77 -2.46
N ASN A 472 -7.25 8.77 -2.49
CA ASN A 472 -8.09 9.63 -1.66
C ASN A 472 -7.62 9.73 -0.19
N TYR A 473 -7.15 10.90 0.24
CA TYR A 473 -6.55 11.10 1.56
C TYR A 473 -7.47 10.72 2.71
N LYS A 474 -8.79 10.88 2.54
CA LYS A 474 -9.79 10.54 3.57
C LYS A 474 -9.95 9.04 3.81
N VAL A 475 -9.33 8.20 2.99
CA VAL A 475 -9.49 6.75 3.02
C VAL A 475 -8.13 6.05 2.99
N TYR A 476 -7.25 6.47 2.09
CA TYR A 476 -6.04 5.73 1.75
C TYR A 476 -4.76 6.30 2.36
N TYR A 477 -4.81 7.44 3.05
CA TYR A 477 -3.67 7.92 3.84
C TYR A 477 -3.65 7.21 5.18
N LEU A 478 -2.50 6.59 5.49
CA LEU A 478 -2.31 5.77 6.68
C LEU A 478 -1.65 6.56 7.82
N ASP A 479 -1.12 7.73 7.54
CA ASP A 479 -0.48 8.69 8.43
C ASP A 479 -1.47 9.57 9.23
N CYS A 480 -2.69 9.75 8.75
CA CYS A 480 -3.70 10.59 9.39
C CYS A 480 -4.10 10.13 10.81
N GLY A 481 -4.51 11.09 11.64
CA GLY A 481 -5.03 10.86 12.99
C GLY A 481 -3.97 10.58 14.06
N ARG A 482 -2.74 11.05 13.86
CA ARG A 482 -1.60 10.92 14.77
C ARG A 482 -1.28 12.19 15.57
N GLY A 483 -1.93 13.30 15.24
CA GLY A 483 -1.69 14.60 15.84
C GLY A 483 -0.74 15.45 15.02
N ALA A 484 -0.79 16.76 15.23
CA ALA A 484 0.07 17.70 14.54
C ALA A 484 1.54 17.52 14.93
N TRP A 485 2.44 17.69 13.96
CA TRP A 485 3.89 17.58 14.16
C TRP A 485 4.62 18.93 14.09
N VAL A 486 3.92 20.00 13.67
CA VAL A 486 4.46 21.37 13.62
C VAL A 486 4.19 22.15 14.92
N ASP A 487 5.13 23.02 15.30
CA ASP A 487 5.08 23.78 16.56
C ASP A 487 3.94 24.81 16.60
N GLU A 488 3.50 25.32 15.44
CA GLU A 488 2.41 26.30 15.32
C GLU A 488 1.02 25.70 15.51
N ALA A 489 0.93 24.38 15.73
CA ALA A 489 -0.33 23.71 15.96
C ALA A 489 -1.00 24.16 17.27
N SER A 490 -2.31 24.35 17.23
CA SER A 490 -3.12 24.71 18.39
C SER A 490 -4.03 23.56 18.84
N SER A 491 -4.40 23.55 20.13
CA SER A 491 -5.37 22.62 20.70
C SER A 491 -6.61 22.44 19.79
N PRO A 492 -7.04 21.20 19.47
CA PRO A 492 -6.65 19.93 20.11
C PRO A 492 -5.43 19.21 19.50
N TYR A 493 -4.56 19.91 18.75
CA TYR A 493 -3.32 19.36 18.16
C TYR A 493 -3.57 18.21 17.17
N LEU A 494 -4.60 18.33 16.33
CA LEU A 494 -4.90 17.34 15.28
C LEU A 494 -4.04 17.61 14.04
N ASP A 495 -3.62 16.54 13.36
CA ASP A 495 -3.08 16.64 12.00
C ASP A 495 -4.16 17.06 10.99
N TRP A 496 -3.70 17.51 9.81
CA TRP A 496 -4.55 18.12 8.79
C TRP A 496 -5.56 17.16 8.17
N CYS A 497 -5.26 15.85 8.16
CA CYS A 497 -6.09 14.82 7.55
C CYS A 497 -6.86 13.95 8.56
N HIS A 498 -6.91 14.36 9.83
CA HIS A 498 -7.68 13.70 10.89
C HIS A 498 -9.15 13.47 10.48
N PRO A 499 -9.78 12.33 10.85
CA PRO A 499 -9.28 11.25 11.69
C PRO A 499 -8.52 10.14 10.95
N MET A 500 -7.89 9.24 11.72
CA MET A 500 -7.27 8.02 11.19
C MET A 500 -8.26 7.18 10.38
N SER A 501 -7.85 6.74 9.18
CA SER A 501 -8.60 5.80 8.34
C SER A 501 -8.62 4.38 8.94
N PRO A 502 -9.76 3.87 9.45
CA PRO A 502 -9.83 2.52 9.99
C PRO A 502 -10.07 1.49 8.87
N TRP A 503 -9.66 0.23 9.09
CA TRP A 503 -9.81 -0.83 8.08
C TRP A 503 -11.24 -0.99 7.50
N PRO A 504 -12.35 -0.79 8.26
CA PRO A 504 -13.69 -0.90 7.69
C PRO A 504 -14.00 0.18 6.64
N LEU A 505 -13.47 1.40 6.84
CA LEU A 505 -13.63 2.50 5.89
C LEU A 505 -12.92 2.15 4.58
N ILE A 506 -11.65 1.76 4.68
CA ILE A 506 -10.80 1.30 3.57
C ILE A 506 -11.50 0.18 2.79
N TYR A 507 -11.97 -0.85 3.51
CA TYR A 507 -12.61 -2.02 2.88
C TYR A 507 -13.91 -1.67 2.16
N LYS A 508 -14.68 -0.70 2.68
CA LYS A 508 -16.01 -0.34 2.14
C LYS A 508 -15.98 0.66 1.00
N TYR A 509 -14.88 1.38 0.85
CA TYR A 509 -14.76 2.42 -0.15
C TYR A 509 -14.87 1.85 -1.58
N ASP A 510 -15.39 2.69 -2.48
CA ASP A 510 -15.60 2.36 -3.89
C ASP A 510 -15.08 3.45 -4.81
N SER A 511 -13.88 3.24 -5.34
CA SER A 511 -13.25 4.14 -6.32
C SER A 511 -14.06 4.29 -7.61
N LEU A 512 -15.04 3.40 -7.87
CA LEU A 512 -15.90 3.46 -9.07
C LEU A 512 -17.26 4.13 -8.82
N GLN A 513 -17.52 4.62 -7.61
CA GLN A 513 -18.84 5.12 -7.25
C GLN A 513 -19.26 6.29 -8.15
N GLY A 514 -20.42 6.15 -8.81
CA GLY A 514 -21.00 7.20 -9.63
C GLY A 514 -20.33 7.40 -11.00
N LEU A 515 -19.49 6.47 -11.43
CA LEU A 515 -18.94 6.38 -12.78
C LEU A 515 -19.76 5.43 -13.67
N SER A 516 -19.86 5.77 -14.96
CA SER A 516 -20.36 4.84 -15.98
C SER A 516 -19.34 3.73 -16.28
N LYS A 517 -19.77 2.66 -16.97
CA LYS A 517 -18.85 1.58 -17.38
C LYS A 517 -17.69 2.05 -18.26
N LYS A 518 -17.88 3.11 -19.06
CA LYS A 518 -16.82 3.65 -19.91
C LYS A 518 -15.79 4.42 -19.08
N GLU A 519 -16.27 5.30 -18.20
CA GLU A 519 -15.40 6.12 -17.35
C GLU A 519 -14.69 5.25 -16.29
N ALA A 520 -15.33 4.21 -15.78
CA ALA A 520 -14.73 3.29 -14.81
C ALA A 520 -13.49 2.55 -15.34
N LYS A 521 -13.34 2.37 -16.66
CA LYS A 521 -12.13 1.79 -17.27
C LYS A 521 -10.89 2.67 -17.14
N ASN A 522 -11.10 3.94 -16.79
CA ASN A 522 -10.01 4.88 -16.58
C ASN A 522 -9.49 4.88 -15.13
N VAL A 523 -10.19 4.25 -14.19
CA VAL A 523 -9.69 4.06 -12.82
C VAL A 523 -8.95 2.72 -12.76
N LEU A 524 -7.62 2.76 -12.68
CA LEU A 524 -6.77 1.56 -12.71
C LEU A 524 -6.66 0.86 -11.36
N GLY A 525 -7.03 1.52 -10.27
CA GLY A 525 -6.97 0.98 -8.91
C GLY A 525 -6.67 2.07 -7.91
N GLY A 526 -5.95 1.73 -6.85
CA GLY A 526 -5.60 2.69 -5.80
C GLY A 526 -4.25 2.45 -5.15
N SER A 527 -3.80 3.47 -4.41
CA SER A 527 -2.55 3.43 -3.64
C SER A 527 -2.79 3.91 -2.21
N LEU A 528 -2.31 3.15 -1.23
CA LEU A 528 -2.21 3.61 0.15
C LEU A 528 -1.00 4.52 0.27
N SER A 529 -1.13 5.67 0.93
CA SER A 529 -0.01 6.56 1.18
C SER A 529 0.44 6.45 2.63
N ILE A 530 1.76 6.32 2.81
CA ILE A 530 2.43 6.37 4.10
C ILE A 530 3.40 7.56 4.03
N TRP A 531 2.87 8.76 4.25
CA TRP A 531 3.70 9.94 4.51
C TRP A 531 4.36 9.80 5.88
N SER A 532 5.62 10.22 5.99
CA SER A 532 6.49 9.81 7.11
C SER A 532 6.84 10.93 8.08
N GLU A 533 6.13 12.06 8.11
CA GLU A 533 6.42 13.18 9.03
C GLU A 533 6.42 12.75 10.51
N SER A 534 5.56 11.77 10.86
CA SER A 534 5.46 11.19 12.21
C SER A 534 5.56 9.65 12.21
N ILE A 535 6.11 9.06 11.15
CA ILE A 535 6.28 7.61 10.99
C ILE A 535 7.74 7.31 10.69
N ASP A 536 8.24 6.23 11.28
CA ASP A 536 9.61 5.75 11.10
C ASP A 536 9.63 4.22 10.93
N ALA A 537 10.83 3.65 10.82
CA ALA A 537 11.04 2.20 10.72
C ALA A 537 10.40 1.39 11.86
N GLN A 538 10.29 1.98 13.07
CA GLN A 538 9.78 1.29 14.26
C GLN A 538 8.25 1.21 14.27
N THR A 539 7.59 2.21 13.69
CA THR A 539 6.13 2.36 13.79
C THR A 539 5.40 1.95 12.51
N LYS A 540 6.03 2.09 11.33
CA LYS A 540 5.44 1.88 10.00
C LYS A 540 4.59 0.63 9.89
N ASP A 541 5.13 -0.51 10.28
CA ASP A 541 4.49 -1.79 9.99
C ASP A 541 3.18 -1.97 10.75
N THR A 542 3.16 -1.59 12.04
CA THR A 542 1.96 -1.70 12.88
C THR A 542 0.84 -0.75 12.45
N LEU A 543 1.21 0.36 11.80
CA LEU A 543 0.28 1.31 11.20
C LEU A 543 -0.25 0.81 9.87
N THR A 544 0.62 0.20 9.06
CA THR A 544 0.28 -0.26 7.71
C THR A 544 -0.61 -1.49 7.77
N TRP A 545 -0.20 -2.48 8.56
CA TRP A 545 -0.83 -3.79 8.62
C TRP A 545 -1.65 -3.91 9.91
N PRO A 546 -2.94 -4.30 9.81
CA PRO A 546 -3.60 -4.99 8.69
C PRO A 546 -4.52 -4.07 7.85
N ARG A 547 -4.40 -2.74 7.95
CA ARG A 547 -5.22 -1.82 7.14
C ARG A 547 -4.98 -2.02 5.64
N ALA A 548 -3.72 -2.26 5.25
CA ALA A 548 -3.36 -2.55 3.87
C ALA A 548 -3.91 -3.88 3.36
N CYS A 549 -4.05 -4.92 4.21
CA CYS A 549 -4.75 -6.15 3.83
C CYS A 549 -6.21 -5.90 3.43
N ALA A 550 -6.87 -4.94 4.07
CA ALA A 550 -8.26 -4.58 3.75
C ALA A 550 -8.38 -3.86 2.39
N ALA A 551 -7.42 -2.99 2.05
CA ALA A 551 -7.33 -2.37 0.73
C ALA A 551 -7.04 -3.42 -0.35
N ALA A 552 -6.07 -4.30 -0.08
CA ALA A 552 -5.67 -5.35 -1.00
C ALA A 552 -6.84 -6.28 -1.37
N GLU A 553 -7.63 -6.72 -0.39
CA GLU A 553 -8.83 -7.53 -0.67
C GLU A 553 -9.89 -6.74 -1.46
N ASN A 554 -10.09 -5.45 -1.16
CA ASN A 554 -11.02 -4.61 -1.93
C ASN A 554 -10.58 -4.48 -3.39
N TRP A 555 -9.28 -4.29 -3.63
CA TRP A 555 -8.75 -4.11 -4.98
C TRP A 555 -8.58 -5.41 -5.77
N TRP A 556 -8.48 -6.55 -5.07
CA TRP A 556 -8.44 -7.87 -5.68
C TRP A 556 -9.85 -8.43 -5.94
N TYR A 557 -10.63 -8.65 -4.88
CA TYR A 557 -11.93 -9.32 -4.93
C TYR A 557 -13.10 -8.34 -5.00
N GLY A 558 -12.96 -7.18 -4.36
CA GLY A 558 -14.05 -6.22 -4.15
C GLY A 558 -14.54 -6.22 -2.71
N ARG A 559 -15.67 -5.53 -2.48
CA ARG A 559 -16.24 -5.33 -1.14
C ARG A 559 -17.41 -6.26 -0.85
N LEU A 560 -17.52 -6.68 0.41
CA LEU A 560 -18.69 -7.37 0.94
C LEU A 560 -19.61 -6.41 1.69
N LYS A 561 -20.92 -6.70 1.71
CA LYS A 561 -21.90 -5.96 2.51
C LYS A 561 -21.71 -6.19 4.01
N GLU A 562 -21.38 -7.41 4.43
CA GLU A 562 -21.26 -7.76 5.85
C GLU A 562 -19.79 -7.76 6.32
N LEU A 563 -19.41 -6.77 7.13
CA LEU A 563 -18.06 -6.70 7.72
C LEU A 563 -17.74 -7.84 8.69
N SER A 564 -18.78 -8.47 9.26
CA SER A 564 -18.67 -9.65 10.12
C SER A 564 -18.06 -10.85 9.39
N LEU A 565 -18.17 -10.91 8.05
CA LEU A 565 -17.52 -11.94 7.23
C LEU A 565 -16.04 -11.61 6.97
N VAL A 566 -15.66 -10.33 6.97
CA VAL A 566 -14.31 -9.82 6.68
C VAL A 566 -13.40 -9.92 7.88
N ARG A 567 -13.89 -9.51 9.06
CA ARG A 567 -13.09 -9.41 10.28
C ARG A 567 -12.34 -10.72 10.64
N PRO A 568 -12.95 -11.92 10.59
CA PRO A 568 -12.26 -13.15 10.94
C PRO A 568 -11.09 -13.47 10.01
N ARG A 569 -11.27 -13.31 8.70
CA ARG A 569 -10.20 -13.57 7.72
C ARG A 569 -9.10 -12.52 7.73
N LEU A 570 -9.43 -11.25 8.00
CA LEU A 570 -8.43 -10.20 8.20
C LEU A 570 -7.57 -10.50 9.45
N SER A 571 -8.19 -11.03 10.50
CA SER A 571 -7.49 -11.44 11.72
C SER A 571 -6.62 -12.68 11.51
N GLU A 572 -7.09 -13.63 10.70
CA GLU A 572 -6.30 -14.77 10.25
C GLU A 572 -5.11 -14.34 9.39
N GLN A 573 -5.31 -13.42 8.43
CA GLN A 573 -4.23 -12.92 7.60
C GLN A 573 -3.14 -12.24 8.43
N ARG A 574 -3.54 -11.41 9.41
CA ARG A 574 -2.61 -10.87 10.39
C ARG A 574 -1.79 -11.94 11.12
N ALA A 575 -2.44 -13.01 11.57
CA ALA A 575 -1.75 -14.10 12.24
C ALA A 575 -0.76 -14.82 11.32
N ARG A 576 -1.09 -14.96 10.02
CA ARG A 576 -0.20 -15.54 9.02
C ARG A 576 1.02 -14.65 8.77
N MET A 577 0.83 -13.34 8.65
CA MET A 577 1.91 -12.38 8.47
C MET A 577 2.87 -12.37 9.66
N LEU A 578 2.36 -12.42 10.90
CA LEU A 578 3.19 -12.56 12.10
C LEU A 578 3.95 -13.89 12.20
N ALA A 579 3.43 -14.97 11.61
CA ALA A 579 4.04 -16.29 11.66
C ALA A 579 5.25 -16.43 10.70
N ARG A 580 5.31 -15.64 9.62
CA ARG A 580 6.48 -15.61 8.73
C ARG A 580 7.65 -14.91 9.44
N LYS A 581 8.82 -15.56 9.49
CA LYS A 581 10.01 -15.11 10.25
C LYS A 581 10.57 -13.73 9.83
N GLU A 582 10.13 -13.20 8.69
CA GLU A 582 10.33 -11.82 8.23
C GLU A 582 9.33 -10.87 8.91
N SER A 583 9.16 -11.02 10.24
CA SER A 583 8.02 -10.51 11.00
C SER A 583 7.70 -9.08 10.65
N VAL A 584 6.67 -8.87 9.82
CA VAL A 584 6.01 -7.59 9.62
C VAL A 584 5.27 -7.33 10.95
N PRO A 585 5.74 -6.43 11.83
CA PRO A 585 5.03 -6.17 13.08
C PRO A 585 3.64 -5.62 12.78
N GLU A 586 2.58 -6.21 13.35
CA GLU A 586 1.21 -5.81 13.02
C GLU A 586 0.39 -5.34 14.22
N GLY A 587 -0.38 -4.26 14.02
CA GLY A 587 -1.39 -3.83 14.99
C GLY A 587 -2.56 -4.82 15.08
N PRO A 588 -3.23 -4.98 16.23
CA PRO A 588 -4.38 -5.88 16.35
C PRO A 588 -5.61 -5.38 15.56
N VAL A 589 -6.32 -6.28 14.85
CA VAL A 589 -7.59 -5.97 14.14
C VAL A 589 -8.74 -5.65 15.12
N ALA A 590 -8.78 -6.39 16.23
CA ALA A 590 -9.78 -6.32 17.31
C ALA A 590 -9.28 -7.17 18.50
N ILE A 591 -9.97 -7.12 19.64
CA ILE A 591 -9.76 -8.06 20.76
C ILE A 591 -9.93 -9.50 20.24
N VAL A 592 -8.95 -10.37 20.50
CA VAL A 592 -8.87 -11.76 20.00
C VAL A 592 -10.19 -12.54 20.21
N ARG A 593 -10.88 -12.35 21.35
CA ARG A 593 -12.18 -13.00 21.65
C ARG A 593 -13.42 -12.31 21.07
N ALA A 594 -13.36 -11.03 20.70
CA ALA A 594 -14.51 -10.30 20.14
C ALA A 594 -14.88 -10.79 18.73
N GLN A 595 -14.01 -11.58 18.09
CA GLN A 595 -14.19 -12.11 16.73
C GLN A 595 -15.35 -13.12 16.60
N LYS A 596 -15.90 -13.64 17.71
CA LYS A 596 -16.96 -14.67 17.70
C LYS A 596 -18.15 -14.45 18.64
N ILE A 597 -18.11 -13.48 19.54
CA ILE A 597 -19.17 -13.35 20.57
C ILE A 597 -20.45 -12.67 20.05
N SER A 598 -20.40 -11.88 18.96
CA SER A 598 -21.60 -11.50 18.18
C SER A 598 -21.27 -10.73 16.90
N PRO A 599 -22.00 -10.93 15.79
CA PRO A 599 -22.12 -9.92 14.74
C PRO A 599 -22.97 -8.75 15.30
N GLY A 600 -22.38 -7.90 16.15
CA GLY A 600 -23.15 -6.80 16.76
C GLY A 600 -22.60 -6.19 18.05
N PHE A 601 -21.32 -6.36 18.39
CA PHE A 601 -20.75 -5.59 19.50
C PHE A 601 -20.56 -4.13 19.08
N GLN A 602 -21.55 -3.29 19.40
CA GLN A 602 -21.34 -1.88 19.68
C GLN A 602 -20.74 -1.81 21.09
N CYS A 603 -19.48 -1.40 21.21
CA CYS A 603 -19.01 -0.89 22.49
C CYS A 603 -19.81 0.37 22.80
N ARG A 604 -20.46 0.41 23.98
CA ARG A 604 -21.02 1.63 24.53
C ARG A 604 -19.92 2.58 24.95
#